data_AF-A0A7V9JWL0-F1
#
_entry.id   AF-A0A7V9JWL0-F1
#
_cell.length_a   1.000
_cell.length_b   1.000
_cell.length_c   1.000
_cell.angle_alpha   90.00
_cell.angle_beta   90.00
_cell.angle_gamma   90.00
#
_symmetry.space_group_name_H-M   'P 1'
#
loop_
_entity.id
_entity.type
_entity.pdbx_description
1 polymer ?
#
loop_
_entity_poly.entity_id
_entity_poly.type
_entity_poly.pdbx_seq_one_letter_code
_entity_poly.pdbx_strand_id
1 'polypeptide(L)'
;MKNKMTQIVVGIFFGFLMLIVGAQTRVFGQQSFNLVGVWQAVVTPRNCQTGDPSGPVFQGLFTFHEGGTMAEDSAGFPPPLRVSGHGIWAANNMFHPTFAYTFFRFNADGTLAGRNITRQNATFNVNGNEFTSNATVEVRAANGNLITTVCLTSTATRFQ
;
A
#
# COMPACT_ATOMS: atom_id res chain seq x y z
N MET A 1 -24.78 59.54 57.35
CA MET A 1 -25.03 58.60 56.22
C MET A 1 -23.68 58.00 55.84
N LYS A 2 -23.36 56.70 55.89
CA LYS A 2 -24.04 55.45 56.24
C LYS A 2 -23.11 54.64 57.17
N ASN A 3 -23.73 53.84 58.02
CA ASN A 3 -23.18 53.02 59.10
C ASN A 3 -22.37 51.80 58.63
N LYS A 4 -21.36 51.43 59.46
CA LYS A 4 -21.00 50.06 59.95
C LYS A 4 -20.59 49.03 58.87
N MET A 5 -19.83 47.97 59.09
CA MET A 5 -19.35 47.20 60.24
C MET A 5 -18.26 46.27 59.63
N THR A 6 -17.08 46.14 60.24
CA THR A 6 -16.67 44.92 61.00
C THR A 6 -16.57 43.67 60.10
N GLN A 7 -15.39 43.28 59.59
CA GLN A 7 -14.27 42.57 60.25
C GLN A 7 -14.56 41.05 60.49
N ILE A 8 -13.48 40.24 60.42
CA ILE A 8 -13.33 38.83 60.90
C ILE A 8 -14.02 37.78 59.98
N VAL A 9 -13.57 36.55 59.67
CA VAL A 9 -12.74 35.55 60.37
C VAL A 9 -12.17 34.51 59.37
N VAL A 10 -10.91 34.14 59.60
CA VAL A 10 -10.25 32.81 59.52
C VAL A 10 -11.12 31.59 59.16
N GLY A 11 -10.60 30.64 58.36
CA GLY A 11 -11.19 29.29 58.28
C GLY A 11 -10.45 28.29 57.39
N ILE A 12 -9.73 27.37 58.01
CA ILE A 12 -9.07 26.18 57.46
C ILE A 12 -10.11 25.22 56.83
N PHE A 13 -9.82 24.65 55.65
CA PHE A 13 -10.52 23.47 55.14
C PHE A 13 -9.55 22.42 54.57
N PHE A 14 -9.49 21.30 55.27
CA PHE A 14 -8.89 20.03 54.88
C PHE A 14 -9.82 19.31 53.88
N GLY A 15 -9.26 18.71 52.83
CA GLY A 15 -9.87 17.55 52.18
C GLY A 15 -10.24 17.71 50.70
N PHE A 16 -9.48 17.04 49.82
CA PHE A 16 -9.94 15.89 49.02
C PHE A 16 -8.81 15.51 48.05
N LEU A 17 -8.04 14.46 48.35
CA LEU A 17 -7.11 13.88 47.39
C LEU A 17 -7.94 13.01 46.41
N MET A 18 -8.37 13.59 45.29
CA MET A 18 -8.99 12.82 44.21
C MET A 18 -7.93 11.92 43.57
N LEU A 19 -8.01 10.61 43.85
CA LEU A 19 -7.39 9.59 43.02
C LEU A 19 -8.13 9.55 41.69
N ILE A 20 -7.64 10.32 40.72
CA ILE A 20 -8.08 10.17 39.32
C ILE A 20 -7.51 8.83 38.86
N VAL A 21 -8.32 7.77 38.93
CA VAL A 21 -8.06 6.55 38.17
C VAL A 21 -8.27 6.93 36.72
N GLY A 22 -7.19 7.35 36.05
CA GLY A 22 -7.21 7.58 34.62
C GLY A 22 -7.53 6.26 33.94
N ALA A 23 -8.77 6.11 33.48
CA ALA A 23 -9.10 5.08 32.50
C ALA A 23 -8.22 5.37 31.28
N GLN A 24 -7.15 4.59 31.10
CA GLN A 24 -6.36 4.65 29.90
C GLN A 24 -7.27 4.20 28.76
N THR A 25 -7.88 5.15 28.07
CA THR A 25 -8.40 4.91 26.74
C THR A 25 -7.19 4.47 25.92
N ARG A 26 -7.11 3.16 25.66
CA ARG A 26 -6.25 2.66 24.60
C ARG A 26 -6.82 3.29 23.33
N VAL A 27 -6.29 4.44 22.95
CA VAL A 27 -6.31 4.84 21.55
C VAL A 27 -5.51 3.72 20.88
N PHE A 28 -6.22 2.73 20.33
CA PHE A 28 -5.61 1.85 19.34
C PHE A 28 -5.00 2.82 18.35
N GLY A 29 -3.66 2.86 18.32
CA GLY A 29 -2.94 3.76 17.43
C GLY A 29 -3.61 3.63 16.07
N GLN A 30 -4.07 4.76 15.54
CA GLN A 30 -4.72 4.83 14.24
C GLN A 30 -3.82 4.05 13.28
N GLN A 31 -4.19 2.81 12.95
CA GLN A 31 -3.38 1.96 12.12
C GLN A 31 -3.34 2.66 10.78
N SER A 32 -2.24 3.37 10.52
CA SER A 32 -2.13 4.21 9.35
C SER A 32 -2.21 3.25 8.17
N PHE A 33 -3.26 3.35 7.37
CA PHE A 33 -3.36 2.68 6.09
C PHE A 33 -2.22 3.19 5.22
N ASN A 34 -1.09 2.51 5.31
CA ASN A 34 0.16 2.95 4.74
C ASN A 34 0.67 1.85 3.82
N LEU A 35 0.74 2.16 2.53
CA LEU A 35 1.25 1.22 1.53
C LEU A 35 2.74 0.95 1.72
N VAL A 36 3.48 1.86 2.37
CA VAL A 36 4.92 1.71 2.62
C VAL A 36 5.24 0.39 3.32
N GLY A 37 6.29 -0.28 2.84
CA GLY A 37 6.75 -1.58 3.31
C GLY A 37 6.74 -2.64 2.21
N VAL A 38 6.98 -3.88 2.64
CA VAL A 38 7.09 -5.05 1.76
C VAL A 38 5.79 -5.86 1.79
N TRP A 39 5.36 -6.32 0.61
CA TRP A 39 4.10 -7.03 0.41
C TRP A 39 4.33 -8.27 -0.44
N GLN A 40 3.81 -9.40 0.04
CA GLN A 40 3.78 -10.65 -0.70
C GLN A 40 2.45 -10.75 -1.44
N ALA A 41 2.50 -10.85 -2.77
CA ALA A 41 1.32 -10.86 -3.62
C ALA A 41 1.16 -12.20 -4.34
N VAL A 42 -0.08 -12.68 -4.42
CA VAL A 42 -0.49 -13.74 -5.33
C VAL A 42 -1.15 -13.09 -6.53
N VAL A 43 -0.58 -13.30 -7.72
CA VAL A 43 -0.99 -12.63 -8.96
C VAL A 43 -1.60 -13.64 -9.92
N THR A 44 -2.79 -13.31 -10.43
CA THR A 44 -3.51 -14.11 -11.42
C THR A 44 -3.62 -13.34 -12.73
N PRO A 45 -3.03 -13.84 -13.83
CA PRO A 45 -3.30 -13.32 -15.17
C PRO A 45 -4.77 -13.46 -15.55
N ARG A 46 -5.31 -12.44 -16.19
CA ARG A 46 -6.72 -12.34 -16.60
C ARG A 46 -6.82 -11.97 -18.07
N ASN A 47 -7.85 -12.49 -18.73
CA ASN A 47 -8.30 -11.92 -19.99
C ASN A 47 -8.95 -10.54 -19.71
N CYS A 48 -8.48 -9.49 -20.37
CA CYS A 48 -8.98 -8.13 -20.13
C CYS A 48 -10.46 -7.92 -20.52
N GLN A 49 -11.01 -8.75 -21.39
CA GLN A 49 -12.39 -8.64 -21.87
C GLN A 49 -13.36 -9.42 -20.98
N THR A 50 -12.99 -10.66 -20.60
CA THR A 50 -13.90 -11.55 -19.86
C THR A 50 -13.66 -11.58 -18.36
N GLY A 51 -12.45 -11.24 -17.90
CA GLY A 51 -12.03 -11.40 -16.51
C GLY A 51 -11.66 -12.84 -16.12
N ASP A 52 -11.70 -13.79 -17.05
CA ASP A 52 -11.33 -15.17 -16.76
C ASP A 52 -9.82 -15.32 -16.55
N PRO A 53 -9.36 -16.28 -15.72
CA PRO A 53 -7.94 -16.61 -15.63
C PRO A 53 -7.35 -16.92 -17.02
N SER A 54 -6.21 -16.32 -17.36
CA SER A 54 -5.57 -16.47 -18.68
C SER A 54 -4.20 -17.15 -18.64
N GLY A 55 -3.75 -17.59 -17.47
CA GLY A 55 -2.44 -18.21 -17.30
C GLY A 55 -2.17 -18.67 -15.87
N PRO A 56 -0.98 -19.22 -15.61
CA PRO A 56 -0.61 -19.69 -14.29
C PRO A 56 -0.55 -18.54 -13.28
N VAL A 57 -0.97 -18.84 -12.06
CA VAL A 57 -0.83 -17.94 -10.90
C VAL A 57 0.64 -17.91 -10.48
N PHE A 58 1.14 -16.74 -10.09
CA PHE A 58 2.53 -16.58 -9.66
C PHE A 58 2.64 -15.65 -8.44
N GLN A 59 3.80 -15.71 -7.77
CA GLN A 59 4.11 -14.84 -6.65
C GLN A 59 4.73 -13.52 -7.12
N GLY A 60 4.34 -12.44 -6.48
CA GLY A 60 4.93 -11.11 -6.61
C GLY A 60 5.42 -10.60 -5.26
N LEU A 61 6.41 -9.71 -5.29
CA LEU A 61 6.92 -9.01 -4.12
C LEU A 61 6.92 -7.52 -4.46
N PHE A 62 6.15 -6.72 -3.72
CA PHE A 62 6.13 -5.27 -3.90
C PHE A 62 6.75 -4.60 -2.69
N THR A 63 7.68 -3.68 -2.93
CA THR A 63 8.24 -2.82 -1.89
C THR A 63 7.86 -1.38 -2.22
N PHE A 64 7.04 -0.78 -1.37
CA PHE A 64 6.68 0.62 -1.49
C PHE A 64 7.54 1.44 -0.53
N HIS A 65 8.30 2.37 -1.08
CA HIS A 65 9.16 3.26 -0.32
C HIS A 65 8.39 4.49 0.13
N GLU A 66 8.79 5.05 1.25
CA GLU A 66 8.42 6.42 1.59
C GLU A 66 8.85 7.37 0.45
N GLY A 67 8.05 8.40 0.19
CA GLY A 67 8.30 9.34 -0.92
C GLY A 67 7.75 8.92 -2.28
N GLY A 68 6.92 7.87 -2.36
CA GLY A 68 6.11 7.60 -3.56
C GLY A 68 6.79 6.77 -4.65
N THR A 69 7.91 6.11 -4.35
CA THR A 69 8.58 5.16 -5.27
C THR A 69 8.36 3.71 -4.85
N MET A 70 8.53 2.77 -5.77
CA MET A 70 8.41 1.34 -5.46
C MET A 70 9.39 0.48 -6.27
N ALA A 71 9.63 -0.72 -5.75
CA ALA A 71 10.27 -1.84 -6.45
C ALA A 71 9.31 -3.04 -6.53
N GLU A 72 9.46 -3.84 -7.57
CA GLU A 72 8.68 -5.05 -7.82
C GLU A 72 9.58 -6.20 -8.24
N ASP A 73 9.33 -7.38 -7.68
CA ASP A 73 9.88 -8.64 -8.13
C ASP A 73 8.75 -9.64 -8.35
N SER A 74 8.98 -10.62 -9.22
CA SER A 74 7.97 -11.62 -9.55
C SER A 74 8.59 -12.94 -9.96
N ALA A 75 7.95 -14.03 -9.53
CA ALA A 75 8.26 -15.39 -9.95
C ALA A 75 7.55 -15.80 -11.26
N GLY A 76 6.81 -14.88 -11.91
CA GLY A 76 6.10 -15.17 -13.16
C GLY A 76 7.03 -15.40 -14.37
N PHE A 77 8.26 -14.91 -14.29
CA PHE A 77 9.33 -15.21 -15.25
C PHE A 77 10.65 -15.39 -14.49
N PRO A 78 11.45 -16.41 -14.81
CA PRO A 78 12.74 -16.60 -14.16
C PRO A 78 13.73 -15.52 -14.61
N PRO A 79 14.69 -15.13 -13.75
CA PRO A 79 15.96 -14.60 -14.23
C PRO A 79 16.57 -15.62 -15.20
N PRO A 80 17.00 -15.26 -16.44
CA PRO A 80 17.37 -13.93 -16.95
C PRO A 80 16.32 -13.21 -17.83
N LEU A 81 15.10 -13.70 -17.93
CA LEU A 81 14.11 -13.18 -18.92
C LEU A 81 13.53 -11.81 -18.57
N ARG A 82 13.79 -11.33 -17.35
CA ARG A 82 13.42 -9.99 -16.90
C ARG A 82 14.33 -9.51 -15.77
N VAL A 83 14.29 -8.21 -15.53
CA VAL A 83 14.82 -7.58 -14.31
C VAL A 83 13.67 -7.23 -13.35
N SER A 84 14.05 -6.82 -12.14
CA SER A 84 13.13 -6.20 -11.17
C SER A 84 12.46 -4.96 -11.77
N GLY A 85 11.21 -4.76 -11.39
CA GLY A 85 10.43 -3.58 -11.74
C GLY A 85 10.72 -2.42 -10.80
N HIS A 86 10.62 -1.21 -11.35
CA HIS A 86 10.70 0.03 -10.61
C HIS A 86 9.54 0.94 -10.98
N GLY A 87 9.05 1.70 -10.01
CA GLY A 87 7.81 2.40 -10.19
C GLY A 87 7.56 3.52 -9.20
N ILE A 88 6.33 4.02 -9.28
CA ILE A 88 5.79 5.07 -8.44
C ILE A 88 4.45 4.63 -7.86
N TRP A 89 4.09 5.18 -6.71
CA TRP A 89 2.79 4.99 -6.08
C TRP A 89 2.27 6.30 -5.50
N ALA A 90 0.95 6.39 -5.43
CA ALA A 90 0.24 7.51 -4.82
C ALA A 90 -0.93 6.99 -3.99
N ALA A 91 -1.06 7.50 -2.76
CA ALA A 91 -2.25 7.33 -1.95
C ALA A 91 -3.30 8.36 -2.38
N ASN A 92 -3.94 8.14 -3.53
CA ASN A 92 -5.04 8.98 -3.99
C ASN A 92 -6.20 9.01 -2.97
N ASN A 93 -6.38 7.88 -2.27
CA ASN A 93 -7.23 7.70 -1.11
C ASN A 93 -6.55 6.69 -0.18
N MET A 94 -6.73 6.86 1.12
CA MET A 94 -6.26 5.97 2.19
C MET A 94 -6.58 4.49 1.94
N PHE A 95 -7.75 4.18 1.37
CA PHE A 95 -8.18 2.81 1.06
C PHE A 95 -7.92 2.37 -0.38
N HIS A 96 -7.65 3.32 -1.28
CA HIS A 96 -7.54 3.05 -2.72
C HIS A 96 -6.27 3.66 -3.33
N PRO A 97 -5.08 3.15 -2.97
CA PRO A 97 -3.86 3.62 -3.61
C PRO A 97 -3.77 3.12 -5.05
N THR A 98 -3.03 3.89 -5.85
CA THR A 98 -2.67 3.52 -7.21
C THR A 98 -1.17 3.47 -7.34
N PHE A 99 -0.68 2.54 -8.17
CA PHE A 99 0.75 2.42 -8.42
C PHE A 99 1.02 1.92 -9.83
N ALA A 100 2.20 2.26 -10.33
CA ALA A 100 2.64 1.87 -11.65
C ALA A 100 4.13 1.54 -11.62
N TYR A 101 4.53 0.50 -12.33
CA TYR A 101 5.94 0.10 -12.44
C TYR A 101 6.26 -0.40 -13.85
N THR A 102 7.54 -0.42 -14.16
CA THR A 102 8.06 -0.94 -15.42
C THR A 102 9.30 -1.80 -15.18
N PHE A 103 9.48 -2.81 -16.03
CA PHE A 103 10.65 -3.67 -16.04
C PHE A 103 11.05 -4.01 -17.48
N PHE A 104 12.34 -4.26 -17.69
CA PHE A 104 12.83 -4.77 -18.96
C PHE A 104 12.64 -6.29 -19.06
N ARG A 105 12.39 -6.74 -20.28
CA ARG A 105 12.29 -8.14 -20.67
C ARG A 105 13.39 -8.46 -21.67
N PHE A 106 13.87 -9.69 -21.62
CA PHE A 106 14.96 -10.18 -22.44
C PHE A 106 14.53 -11.44 -23.18
N ASN A 107 15.08 -11.62 -24.39
CA ASN A 107 15.00 -12.86 -25.11
C ASN A 107 15.96 -13.90 -24.48
N ALA A 108 15.80 -15.17 -24.85
CA ALA A 108 16.66 -16.23 -24.35
C ALA A 108 18.15 -16.05 -24.69
N ASP A 109 18.46 -15.31 -25.76
CA ASP A 109 19.83 -14.95 -26.17
C ASP A 109 20.40 -13.75 -25.41
N GLY A 110 19.66 -13.19 -24.44
CA GLY A 110 20.06 -12.04 -23.64
C GLY A 110 19.83 -10.68 -24.31
N THR A 111 19.32 -10.65 -25.54
CA THR A 111 18.98 -9.37 -26.21
C THR A 111 17.72 -8.75 -25.59
N LEU A 112 17.63 -7.42 -25.62
CA LEU A 112 16.47 -6.70 -25.10
C LEU A 112 15.22 -7.01 -25.93
N ALA A 113 14.23 -7.68 -25.33
CA ALA A 113 12.94 -7.94 -25.95
C ALA A 113 12.01 -6.72 -25.87
N GLY A 114 12.15 -5.92 -24.81
CA GLY A 114 11.39 -4.69 -24.59
C GLY A 114 11.08 -4.45 -23.13
N ARG A 115 9.91 -3.89 -22.83
CA ARG A 115 9.49 -3.60 -21.45
C ARG A 115 8.01 -3.88 -21.22
N ASN A 116 7.66 -4.12 -19.97
CA ASN A 116 6.28 -4.07 -19.53
C ASN A 116 6.04 -2.78 -18.75
N ILE A 117 4.84 -2.22 -18.88
CA ILE A 117 4.37 -1.10 -18.06
C ILE A 117 3.07 -1.54 -17.41
N THR A 118 3.09 -1.69 -16.09
CA THR A 118 1.94 -2.11 -15.31
C THR A 118 1.35 -0.92 -14.56
N ARG A 119 0.03 -0.78 -14.57
CA ARG A 119 -0.71 0.18 -13.73
C ARG A 119 -1.76 -0.56 -12.92
N GLN A 120 -1.80 -0.30 -11.62
CA GLN A 120 -2.64 -1.00 -10.66
C GLN A 120 -3.47 -0.03 -9.83
N ASN A 121 -4.70 -0.46 -9.54
CA ASN A 121 -5.57 0.14 -8.54
C ASN A 121 -5.78 -0.89 -7.44
N ALA A 122 -5.40 -0.55 -6.21
CA ALA A 122 -5.56 -1.43 -5.06
C ALA A 122 -6.69 -0.97 -4.13
N THR A 123 -7.19 -1.91 -3.34
CA THR A 123 -8.19 -1.69 -2.30
C THR A 123 -7.75 -2.43 -1.04
N PHE A 124 -7.52 -1.68 0.05
CA PHE A 124 -7.15 -2.25 1.34
C PHE A 124 -8.33 -2.91 2.06
N ASN A 125 -8.03 -3.92 2.86
CA ASN A 125 -8.95 -4.37 3.90
C ASN A 125 -9.01 -3.35 5.06
N VAL A 126 -9.97 -3.52 5.96
CA VAL A 126 -10.19 -2.61 7.10
C VAL A 126 -9.01 -2.53 8.07
N ASN A 127 -8.11 -3.52 8.06
CA ASN A 127 -6.95 -3.59 8.94
C ASN A 127 -5.68 -3.01 8.30
N GLY A 128 -5.71 -2.64 7.00
CA GLY A 128 -4.56 -2.09 6.27
C GLY A 128 -3.35 -3.03 6.16
N ASN A 129 -3.56 -4.33 6.37
CA ASN A 129 -2.52 -5.37 6.31
C ASN A 129 -2.70 -6.32 5.11
N GLU A 130 -3.78 -6.15 4.35
CA GLU A 130 -4.03 -6.86 3.10
C GLU A 130 -4.61 -5.90 2.07
N PHE A 131 -4.33 -6.13 0.80
CA PHE A 131 -5.04 -5.44 -0.28
C PHE A 131 -5.34 -6.39 -1.44
N THR A 132 -6.38 -6.06 -2.18
CA THR A 132 -6.62 -6.62 -3.51
C THR A 132 -6.30 -5.57 -4.57
N SER A 133 -5.96 -5.98 -5.79
CA SER A 133 -5.73 -5.03 -6.87
C SER A 133 -6.16 -5.56 -8.24
N ASN A 134 -6.48 -4.62 -9.13
CA ASN A 134 -6.67 -4.86 -10.55
C ASN A 134 -5.60 -4.10 -11.33
N ALA A 135 -5.04 -4.73 -12.35
CA ALA A 135 -3.96 -4.19 -13.15
C ALA A 135 -4.20 -4.28 -14.65
N THR A 136 -3.63 -3.33 -15.37
CA THR A 136 -3.43 -3.41 -16.82
C THR A 136 -1.92 -3.34 -17.10
N VAL A 137 -1.46 -4.25 -17.96
CA VAL A 137 -0.07 -4.38 -18.38
C VAL A 137 0.01 -4.11 -19.87
N GLU A 138 0.80 -3.10 -20.24
CA GLU A 138 1.22 -2.90 -21.63
C GLU A 138 2.51 -3.66 -21.88
N VAL A 139 2.49 -4.58 -22.83
CA VAL A 139 3.66 -5.32 -23.27
C VAL A 139 4.22 -4.61 -24.50
N ARG A 140 5.37 -3.96 -24.35
CA ARG A 140 6.00 -3.16 -25.43
C ARG A 140 7.27 -3.82 -25.93
N ALA A 141 7.45 -3.77 -27.25
CA ALA A 141 8.67 -4.19 -27.93
C ALA A 141 9.83 -3.24 -27.60
N ALA A 142 11.06 -3.65 -27.93
CA ALA A 142 12.27 -2.84 -27.73
C ALA A 142 12.21 -1.46 -28.42
N ASN A 143 11.53 -1.36 -29.57
CA ASN A 143 11.29 -0.09 -30.27
C ASN A 143 10.14 0.76 -29.68
N GLY A 144 9.50 0.31 -28.60
CA GLY A 144 8.41 1.02 -27.92
C GLY A 144 7.00 0.71 -28.42
N ASN A 145 6.86 -0.03 -29.53
CA ASN A 145 5.54 -0.40 -30.06
C ASN A 145 4.79 -1.31 -29.08
N LEU A 146 3.48 -1.07 -28.92
CA LEU A 146 2.62 -1.95 -28.16
C LEU A 146 2.47 -3.28 -28.91
N ILE A 147 2.80 -4.38 -28.24
CA ILE A 147 2.59 -5.74 -28.76
C ILE A 147 1.20 -6.22 -28.35
N THR A 148 0.89 -6.11 -27.05
CA THR A 148 -0.38 -6.58 -26.49
C THR A 148 -0.64 -5.93 -25.12
N THR A 149 -1.87 -6.12 -24.63
CA THR A 149 -2.30 -5.73 -23.29
C THR A 149 -2.76 -6.98 -22.52
N VAL A 150 -2.34 -7.10 -21.26
CA VAL A 150 -2.73 -8.17 -20.35
C VAL A 150 -3.32 -7.56 -19.09
N CYS A 151 -4.28 -8.23 -18.46
CA CYS A 151 -4.86 -7.78 -17.20
C CYS A 151 -4.43 -8.72 -16.08
N LEU A 152 -4.29 -8.19 -14.87
CA LEU A 152 -3.94 -9.00 -13.69
C LEU A 152 -4.90 -8.65 -12.56
N THR A 153 -5.16 -9.63 -11.70
CA THR A 153 -5.68 -9.40 -10.34
C THR A 153 -4.64 -9.86 -9.34
N SER A 154 -4.55 -9.22 -8.18
CA SER A 154 -3.72 -9.72 -7.09
C SER A 154 -4.41 -9.63 -5.73
N THR A 155 -4.05 -10.54 -4.85
CA THR A 155 -4.21 -10.39 -3.40
C THR A 155 -2.83 -10.24 -2.79
N ALA A 156 -2.66 -9.38 -1.80
CA ALA A 156 -1.37 -9.15 -1.16
C ALA A 156 -1.50 -9.03 0.35
N THR A 157 -0.54 -9.60 1.06
CA THR A 157 -0.40 -9.52 2.52
C THR A 157 0.90 -8.81 2.86
N ARG A 158 0.89 -8.06 3.97
CA ARG A 158 2.09 -7.40 4.46
C ARG A 158 3.10 -8.43 4.97
N PHE A 159 4.37 -8.29 4.59
CA PHE A 159 5.47 -9.08 5.15
C PHE A 159 5.73 -8.66 6.60
N GLN A 160 5.97 -9.63 7.49
CA GLN A 160 6.20 -9.43 8.93
C GLN A 160 7.61 -9.85 9.34
#